data_AF-A0A967Z069-F1
#
_entry.id   AF-A0A967Z069-F1
#
_cell.length_a   1.000
_cell.length_b   1.000
_cell.length_c   1.000
_cell.angle_alpha   90.00
_cell.angle_beta   90.00
_cell.angle_gamma   90.00
#
_symmetry.space_group_name_H-M   'P 1'
#
loop_
_entity.id
_entity.type
_entity.pdbx_description
1 polymer ?
#
loop_
_entity_poly.entity_id
_entity_poly.type
_entity_poly.pdbx_seq_one_letter_code
_entity_poly.pdbx_strand_id
1 'polypeptide(L)' 'MSKETKQFTTIKIWIETRRKLRQIAALTDRNMVEVIDDLATKDLKRLQKGK' A
#
# COMPACT_ATOMS: atom_id res chain seq x y z
N MET A 1 -7.94 -14.86 20.74
CA MET A 1 -7.22 -14.08 19.71
C MET A 1 -7.97 -12.78 19.50
N SER A 2 -7.44 -11.67 20.00
CA SER A 2 -8.03 -10.35 19.80
C SER A 2 -8.04 -10.05 18.31
N LYS A 3 -9.21 -9.82 17.72
CA LYS A 3 -9.32 -9.29 16.35
C LYS A 3 -8.80 -7.87 16.38
N GLU A 4 -7.56 -7.63 15.94
CA GLU A 4 -7.10 -6.28 15.68
C GLU A 4 -7.96 -5.69 14.56
N THR A 5 -8.79 -4.71 14.93
CA THR A 5 -9.62 -4.00 13.96
C THR A 5 -8.71 -3.11 13.12
N LYS A 6 -8.44 -3.52 11.87
CA LYS A 6 -7.72 -2.68 10.91
C LYS A 6 -8.51 -1.38 10.69
N GLN A 7 -7.90 -0.23 10.99
CA GLN A 7 -8.47 1.07 10.71
C GLN A 7 -8.13 1.50 9.28
N PHE A 8 -9.13 1.96 8.52
CA PHE A 8 -8.95 2.40 7.14
C PHE A 8 -9.23 3.90 7.02
N THR A 9 -8.46 4.57 6.17
CA THR A 9 -8.68 5.96 5.79
C THR A 9 -8.70 6.10 4.26
N THR A 10 -9.20 7.22 3.77
CA THR A 10 -9.19 7.55 2.34
C THR A 10 -8.16 8.63 2.06
N ILE A 11 -7.37 8.44 1.00
CA ILE A 11 -6.38 9.43 0.53
C ILE A 11 -6.73 9.90 -0.87
N LYS A 12 -6.38 11.15 -1.18
CA LYS A 12 -6.40 11.66 -2.56
C LYS A 12 -5.09 11.26 -3.24
N ILE A 13 -5.19 10.66 -4.42
CA ILE A 13 -4.05 10.30 -5.28
C ILE A 13 -4.37 10.65 -6.73
N TRP A 14 -3.32 10.84 -7.53
CA TRP A 14 -3.46 11.05 -8.97
C TRP A 14 -4.17 9.88 -9.65
N ILE A 15 -4.97 10.17 -10.68
CA ILE A 15 -5.74 9.16 -11.41
C ILE A 15 -4.84 8.10 -12.04
N GLU A 16 -3.69 8.51 -12.58
CA GLU A 16 -2.70 7.61 -13.16
C GLU A 16 -2.06 6.71 -12.10
N THR A 17 -1.77 7.24 -10.92
CA THR A 17 -1.27 6.43 -9.79
C THR A 17 -2.29 5.38 -9.39
N ARG A 18 -3.58 5.74 -9.30
CA ARG A 18 -4.65 4.78 -9.02
C ARG A 18 -4.75 3.69 -10.07
N ARG A 19 -4.59 4.03 -11.36
CA ARG A 19 -4.58 3.05 -12.46
C ARG A 19 -3.43 2.05 -12.31
N LYS A 20 -2.21 2.54 -12.03
CA LYS A 20 -1.03 1.70 -11.78
C LYS A 20 -1.23 0.77 -10.59
N LEU A 21 -1.75 1.30 -9.47
CA LEU A 21 -2.04 0.49 -8.27
C LEU A 21 -3.06 -0.62 -8.54
N ARG A 22 -4.10 -0.34 -9.34
CA ARG A 22 -5.08 -1.35 -9.76
C ARG A 22 -4.45 -2.46 -10.61
N GLN A 23 -3.58 -2.10 -11.54
CA GLN A 23 -2.88 -3.09 -12.37
C GLN A 23 -1.97 -3.98 -11.51
N ILE A 24 -1.21 -3.39 -10.58
CA ILE A 24 -0.37 -4.15 -9.64
C ILE A 24 -1.22 -5.08 -8.78
N ALA A 25 -2.33 -4.58 -8.23
CA ALA A 25 -3.27 -5.39 -7.45
C ALA A 25 -3.76 -6.62 -8.25
N ALA A 26 -4.20 -6.41 -9.49
CA ALA A 26 -4.65 -7.49 -10.38
C ALA A 26 -3.53 -8.49 -10.73
N LEU A 27 -2.33 -7.99 -11.04
CA LEU A 27 -1.18 -8.83 -11.40
C LEU A 27 -0.62 -9.65 -10.23
N THR A 28 -0.87 -9.21 -8.99
CA THR A 28 -0.34 -9.85 -7.78
C THR A 28 -1.38 -10.58 -6.95
N ASP A 29 -2.63 -10.63 -7.42
CA ASP A 29 -3.79 -11.19 -6.69
C ASP A 29 -3.92 -10.62 -5.27
N ARG A 30 -3.70 -9.30 -5.13
CA ARG A 30 -3.77 -8.56 -3.85
C ARG A 30 -4.77 -7.42 -3.96
N ASN A 31 -5.26 -6.94 -2.81
CA ASN A 31 -6.06 -5.72 -2.80
C ASN A 31 -5.17 -4.46 -2.82
N MET A 32 -5.73 -3.31 -3.23
CA MET A 32 -4.95 -2.07 -3.33
C MET A 32 -4.39 -1.58 -1.99
N VAL A 33 -5.04 -1.91 -0.86
CA VAL A 33 -4.56 -1.49 0.47
C VAL A 33 -3.26 -2.21 0.78
N GLU A 34 -3.19 -3.53 0.54
CA GLU A 34 -1.97 -4.33 0.70
C GLU A 34 -0.84 -3.86 -0.22
N VAL A 35 -1.18 -3.48 -1.46
CA VAL A 35 -0.18 -2.93 -2.39
C VAL A 35 0.40 -1.61 -1.86
N ILE A 36 -0.45 -0.70 -1.39
CA ILE A 36 -0.01 0.60 -0.85
C ILE A 36 0.82 0.39 0.43
N ASP A 37 0.38 -0.48 1.33
CA ASP A 37 1.06 -0.78 2.59
C ASP A 37 2.46 -1.37 2.36
N ASP A 38 2.59 -2.31 1.42
CA ASP A 38 3.86 -2.91 1.04
C ASP A 38 4.82 -1.87 0.43
N LEU A 39 4.32 -1.01 -0.46
CA LEU A 39 5.11 0.09 -1.05
C LEU A 39 5.61 1.07 0.02
N ALA A 40 4.73 1.51 0.93
CA ALA A 40 5.08 2.42 2.00
C ALA A 40 6.08 1.80 2.98
N THR A 41 5.86 0.55 3.37
CA THR A 41 6.76 -0.20 4.27
C THR A 41 8.15 -0.38 3.67
N LYS A 42 8.23 -0.75 2.39
CA LYS A 42 9.51 -0.92 1.68
C LYS A 42 10.29 0.38 1.62
N ASP A 43 9.63 1.47 1.25
CA ASP A 43 10.30 2.77 1.13
C ASP A 43 10.74 3.31 2.50
N LEU A 44 9.89 3.17 3.53
CA LEU A 44 10.24 3.55 4.90
C LEU A 44 11.47 2.78 5.40
N LYS A 45 11.51 1.45 5.20
CA LYS A 45 12.67 0.62 5.58
C LYS A 45 13.93 1.04 4.84
N ARG A 46 13.83 1.37 3.54
CA ARG A 46 14.95 1.86 2.74
C ARG A 46 15.50 3.17 3.31
N LEU A 47 14.62 4.11 3.67
CA LEU A 47 14.99 5.41 4.23
C LEU A 47 15.58 5.28 5.65
N GLN A 48 15.10 4.35 6.46
CA GLN A 48 15.62 4.09 7.81
C GLN A 48 17.01 3.45 7.81
N LYS A 49 17.32 2.60 6.83
CA LYS A 49 18.65 1.97 6.68
C LYS A 49 19.74 2.92 6.17
N GLY A 50 19.36 4.06 5.60
CA GLY A 50 20.28 5.09 5.12
C GLY A 50 20.57 6.20 6.15
N LYS A 51 20.14 6.02 7.41
CA LYS A 51 20.57 6.80 8.58
C LYS A 51 21.57 5.98 9.38
#